data_AF-A0A6J8BFL3-F1
#
_entry.id   AF-A0A6J8BFL3-F1
#
_cell.length_a   1.000
_cell.length_b   1.000
_cell.length_c   1.000
_cell.angle_alpha   90.00
_cell.angle_beta   90.00
_cell.angle_gamma   90.00
#
_symmetry.space_group_name_H-M   'P 1'
#
loop_
_entity.id
_entity.type
_entity.pdbx_description
1 polymer ?
#
loop_
_entity_poly.entity_id
_entity_poly.type
_entity_poly.pdbx_seq_one_letter_code
_entity_poly.pdbx_strand_id
1 'polypeptide(L)'
;MTKKRENRTSPKKRQKNDNNKYVKKETSDKMEQENQKEEHKGNGVTTFLTTCFTHIKGWIVFLFYTLPSQPFIIAYMIMIYIWACFCGFWRKFRKMFSFGSEFKKNKQTAKILEQQKRKFPKSTHDSNGQLNFKDKEKETTLKTTKDSNGKLNLMEKEKETTLKRLTEYEEELKTMESQKNSALNSIKEFEAQLNSTDKEKNSALKRVKDFEEKLKAAESDKGDALKKIKEFEANLKSSEKEKTSALKRVKDLEQKLKATESDKEDALKKVKELEQKLKATESEKEEALKRIKEFEAKLNSTEKDQTSALKRIKEVEVKLNSTEKEKTSALQRVKDFEQKLKATESDKEEALKKLREYQSANVYLQTENKNGLERLTEAEKCVRLLTQEKSDALTRLSDIMGTKLRDNNPAITDLNDPNRPMKLGDQFSELYENEWTDAFSDIVDCKNLNLTEIETIAVLLDMLKEVYNICLEDIEEQLSGHKKLVQGFSDDEIEPFLKTAKELVKTNAANYIPLLYRKITSSTSTCKTVAQYKDFSLAYVENCVKICYFAAVQNPPMVIDFEPVQIFDKQSYREYTRSGTIVEYVVWPVLYLHKGGPILSKGVVQPKDENSSN
;
A
#
# COMPACT_ATOMS: atom_id res chain seq x y z
N MET A 1 22.20 -29.27 3.31
CA MET A 1 21.98 -30.39 4.24
C MET A 1 20.80 -31.20 3.68
N THR A 2 20.81 -32.51 3.46
CA THR A 2 21.83 -33.56 3.72
C THR A 2 21.62 -34.74 2.75
N LYS A 3 22.70 -35.19 2.08
CA LYS A 3 23.08 -36.57 1.61
C LYS A 3 21.93 -37.61 1.39
N LYS A 4 21.89 -38.49 0.37
CA LYS A 4 22.85 -38.98 -0.66
C LYS A 4 22.02 -39.89 -1.64
N ARG A 5 22.09 -39.82 -2.99
CA ARG A 5 23.00 -40.56 -3.93
C ARG A 5 23.61 -41.87 -3.35
N GLU A 6 23.70 -43.01 -4.02
CA GLU A 6 23.58 -43.42 -5.44
C GLU A 6 23.65 -44.97 -5.46
N ASN A 7 23.04 -45.67 -6.44
CA ASN A 7 23.82 -46.40 -7.48
C ASN A 7 23.00 -47.26 -8.45
N ARG A 8 23.52 -47.32 -9.69
CA ARG A 8 23.16 -48.29 -10.73
C ARG A 8 24.10 -49.50 -10.66
N THR A 9 23.65 -50.70 -11.05
CA THR A 9 24.43 -51.60 -11.93
C THR A 9 23.58 -52.73 -12.50
N SER A 10 23.81 -53.02 -13.78
CA SER A 10 23.52 -54.27 -14.49
C SER A 10 24.89 -54.78 -15.03
N PRO A 11 25.07 -55.94 -15.73
CA PRO A 11 24.14 -57.03 -16.06
C PRO A 11 24.76 -58.47 -15.94
N LYS A 12 24.08 -59.47 -16.56
CA LYS A 12 24.57 -60.72 -17.23
C LYS A 12 24.46 -62.12 -16.56
N LYS A 13 23.76 -62.98 -17.33
CA LYS A 13 24.05 -64.39 -17.76
C LYS A 13 23.36 -65.59 -17.08
N ARG A 14 22.41 -66.17 -17.83
CA ARG A 14 22.29 -67.57 -18.31
C ARG A 14 22.61 -68.74 -17.34
N GLN A 15 21.64 -69.64 -17.12
CA GLN A 15 21.50 -70.89 -17.92
C GLN A 15 20.22 -71.70 -17.58
N LYS A 16 19.72 -72.47 -18.58
CA LYS A 16 18.90 -73.72 -18.51
C LYS A 16 17.52 -73.64 -17.82
N ASN A 17 16.41 -74.11 -18.41
CA ASN A 17 16.24 -75.38 -19.13
C ASN A 17 15.24 -75.28 -20.31
N ASP A 18 15.64 -75.80 -21.46
CA ASP A 18 14.73 -76.26 -22.50
C ASP A 18 14.32 -77.72 -22.21
N ASN A 19 13.02 -78.05 -22.27
CA ASN A 19 12.47 -79.38 -22.60
C ASN A 19 10.94 -79.45 -22.38
N ASN A 20 10.13 -78.78 -23.23
CA ASN A 20 8.73 -79.19 -23.43
C ASN A 20 8.07 -78.63 -24.71
N LYS A 21 8.71 -78.78 -25.88
CA LYS A 21 8.17 -78.24 -27.16
C LYS A 21 8.23 -79.19 -28.37
N TYR A 22 8.44 -80.49 -28.14
CA TYR A 22 8.58 -81.50 -29.21
C TYR A 22 7.88 -82.84 -28.89
N VAL A 23 6.61 -82.81 -28.46
CA VAL A 23 5.74 -84.02 -28.39
C VAL A 23 4.30 -83.74 -28.88
N LYS A 24 3.92 -82.47 -29.14
CA LYS A 24 2.51 -82.08 -29.40
C LYS A 24 2.19 -81.74 -30.86
N LYS A 25 2.95 -82.29 -31.81
CA LYS A 25 2.83 -82.01 -33.27
C LYS A 25 2.73 -83.26 -34.17
N GLU A 26 2.60 -84.46 -33.60
CA GLU A 26 2.47 -85.72 -34.38
C GLU A 26 1.12 -86.45 -34.16
N THR A 27 0.18 -85.84 -33.44
CA THR A 27 -1.16 -86.40 -33.16
C THR A 27 -2.30 -85.59 -33.78
N SER A 28 -2.01 -84.58 -34.60
CA SER A 28 -3.01 -83.83 -35.38
C SER A 28 -3.15 -84.39 -36.80
N ASP A 29 -2.03 -84.73 -37.43
CA ASP A 29 -1.95 -85.06 -38.87
C ASP A 29 -2.39 -86.51 -39.21
N LYS A 30 -3.00 -87.22 -38.25
CA LYS A 30 -3.57 -88.57 -38.41
C LYS A 30 -5.11 -88.64 -38.31
N MET A 31 -5.79 -87.53 -38.11
CA MET A 31 -7.27 -87.46 -38.18
C MET A 31 -7.81 -86.82 -39.49
N GLU A 32 -6.92 -86.41 -40.40
CA GLU A 32 -7.29 -85.65 -41.61
C GLU A 32 -7.16 -86.46 -42.92
N GLN A 33 -6.94 -87.79 -42.84
CA GLN A 33 -6.83 -88.68 -44.01
C GLN A 33 -7.91 -89.78 -44.11
N GLU A 34 -8.83 -89.91 -43.15
CA GLU A 34 -9.95 -90.88 -43.24
C GLU A 34 -11.29 -90.26 -43.72
N ASN A 35 -11.39 -88.94 -43.86
CA ASN A 35 -12.63 -88.24 -44.26
C ASN A 35 -12.75 -87.94 -45.78
N GLN A 36 -12.04 -88.67 -46.65
CA GLN A 36 -12.09 -88.47 -48.12
C GLN A 36 -12.54 -89.70 -48.92
N LYS A 37 -13.39 -90.56 -48.36
CA LYS A 37 -14.08 -91.63 -49.10
C LYS A 37 -15.51 -91.87 -48.60
N GLU A 38 -16.43 -90.92 -48.80
CA GLU A 38 -17.86 -91.21 -48.99
C GLU A 38 -18.65 -90.01 -49.54
N GLU A 39 -18.46 -89.72 -50.83
CA GLU A 39 -19.40 -88.91 -51.59
C GLU A 39 -19.86 -89.71 -52.83
N HIS A 40 -21.14 -90.10 -52.85
CA HIS A 40 -22.01 -90.25 -54.04
C HIS A 40 -23.24 -91.16 -53.79
N LYS A 41 -24.40 -90.55 -53.48
CA LYS A 41 -25.74 -90.78 -54.07
C LYS A 41 -26.82 -90.10 -53.21
N GLY A 42 -27.65 -89.23 -53.80
CA GLY A 42 -28.82 -88.66 -53.09
C GLY A 42 -29.22 -87.21 -53.39
N ASN A 43 -28.75 -86.57 -54.48
CA ASN A 43 -29.17 -85.21 -54.83
C ASN A 43 -30.49 -85.17 -55.61
N GLY A 44 -31.38 -84.23 -55.25
CA GLY A 44 -32.65 -84.01 -55.97
C GLY A 44 -33.58 -82.95 -55.34
N VAL A 45 -33.60 -82.86 -54.01
CA VAL A 45 -34.40 -81.83 -53.28
C VAL A 45 -33.54 -80.62 -52.89
N THR A 46 -32.28 -80.87 -52.57
CA THR A 46 -31.25 -79.88 -52.23
C THR A 46 -31.00 -78.87 -53.36
N THR A 47 -30.90 -79.33 -54.62
CA THR A 47 -30.65 -78.49 -55.79
C THR A 47 -31.76 -77.48 -56.09
N PHE A 48 -33.02 -77.80 -55.78
CA PHE A 48 -34.13 -76.86 -55.99
C PHE A 48 -34.10 -75.69 -54.98
N LEU A 49 -33.89 -75.99 -53.70
CA LEU A 49 -33.80 -74.98 -52.63
C LEU A 49 -32.60 -74.04 -52.81
N THR A 50 -31.43 -74.57 -53.20
CA THR A 50 -30.23 -73.76 -53.44
C THR A 50 -30.42 -72.79 -54.61
N THR A 51 -31.11 -73.21 -55.67
CA THR A 51 -31.39 -72.37 -56.86
C THR A 51 -32.40 -71.25 -56.57
N CYS A 52 -33.38 -71.49 -55.69
CA CYS A 52 -34.25 -70.42 -55.22
C CYS A 52 -33.51 -69.41 -54.33
N PHE A 53 -32.61 -69.87 -53.46
CA PHE A 53 -31.84 -68.99 -52.55
C PHE A 53 -30.84 -68.08 -53.28
N THR A 54 -30.24 -68.53 -54.39
CA THR A 54 -29.35 -67.68 -55.20
C THR A 54 -30.14 -66.59 -55.95
N HIS A 55 -31.31 -66.93 -56.51
CA HIS A 55 -32.19 -65.95 -57.17
C HIS A 55 -32.70 -64.86 -56.20
N ILE A 56 -33.07 -65.26 -54.97
CA ILE A 56 -33.50 -64.33 -53.91
C ILE A 56 -32.36 -63.38 -53.49
N LYS A 57 -31.15 -63.89 -53.31
CA LYS A 57 -29.98 -63.05 -52.97
C LYS A 57 -29.65 -62.04 -54.06
N GLY A 58 -29.72 -62.42 -55.34
CA GLY A 58 -29.49 -61.49 -56.46
C GLY A 58 -30.50 -60.34 -56.51
N TRP A 59 -31.80 -60.65 -56.30
CA TRP A 59 -32.86 -59.63 -56.31
C TRP A 59 -32.79 -58.66 -55.12
N ILE A 60 -32.44 -59.14 -53.92
CA ILE A 60 -32.30 -58.28 -52.73
C ILE A 60 -31.16 -57.27 -52.91
N VAL A 61 -30.03 -57.68 -53.51
CA VAL A 61 -28.90 -56.77 -53.79
C VAL A 61 -29.26 -55.72 -54.86
N PHE A 62 -30.02 -56.10 -55.90
CA PHE A 62 -30.46 -55.17 -56.94
C PHE A 62 -31.47 -54.11 -56.43
N LEU A 63 -32.39 -54.52 -55.55
CA LEU A 63 -33.38 -53.62 -54.93
C LEU A 63 -32.76 -52.61 -53.95
N PHE A 64 -31.67 -52.97 -53.27
CA PHE A 64 -30.97 -52.05 -52.35
C PHE A 64 -30.14 -50.97 -53.05
N TYR A 65 -29.79 -51.16 -54.32
CA TYR A 65 -28.89 -50.25 -55.06
C TYR A 65 -29.58 -49.26 -56.00
N THR A 66 -30.87 -49.44 -56.32
CA THR A 66 -31.52 -48.73 -57.44
C THR A 66 -32.61 -47.72 -57.07
N LEU A 67 -33.15 -47.74 -55.84
CA LEU A 67 -34.23 -46.84 -55.42
C LEU A 67 -34.08 -46.39 -53.95
N PRO A 68 -33.55 -45.18 -53.69
CA PRO A 68 -33.57 -44.61 -52.34
C PRO A 68 -34.98 -44.07 -52.00
N SER A 69 -35.40 -44.30 -50.75
CA SER A 69 -36.45 -43.52 -50.05
C SER A 69 -37.94 -43.81 -50.35
N GLN A 70 -38.42 -45.05 -50.17
CA GLN A 70 -39.76 -45.34 -49.56
C GLN A 70 -39.85 -46.79 -49.03
N PRO A 71 -39.81 -47.06 -47.70
CA PRO A 71 -39.83 -48.42 -47.17
C PRO A 71 -41.18 -49.15 -47.34
N PHE A 72 -42.29 -48.41 -47.46
CA PHE A 72 -43.63 -48.99 -47.57
C PHE A 72 -43.87 -49.74 -48.89
N ILE A 73 -43.27 -49.29 -50.00
CA ILE A 73 -43.44 -49.94 -51.32
C ILE A 73 -42.75 -51.32 -51.35
N ILE A 74 -41.57 -51.42 -50.70
CA ILE A 74 -40.82 -52.67 -50.59
C ILE A 74 -41.61 -53.70 -49.78
N ALA A 75 -42.19 -53.30 -48.64
CA ALA A 75 -43.04 -54.17 -47.83
C ALA A 75 -44.28 -54.67 -48.61
N TYR A 76 -44.92 -53.79 -49.39
CA TYR A 76 -46.11 -54.15 -50.19
C TYR A 76 -45.79 -55.16 -51.30
N MET A 77 -44.66 -55.00 -52.00
CA MET A 77 -44.21 -55.93 -53.04
C MET A 77 -43.82 -57.31 -52.48
N ILE A 78 -43.18 -57.34 -51.30
CA ILE A 78 -42.85 -58.60 -50.61
C ILE A 78 -44.14 -59.36 -50.21
N MET A 79 -45.16 -58.66 -49.72
CA MET A 79 -46.45 -59.27 -49.35
C MET A 79 -47.18 -59.87 -50.57
N ILE A 80 -47.18 -59.17 -51.72
CA ILE A 80 -47.75 -59.69 -52.98
C ILE A 80 -47.03 -60.96 -53.44
N TYR A 81 -45.68 -60.98 -53.35
CA TYR A 81 -44.89 -62.12 -53.77
C TYR A 81 -45.10 -63.37 -52.88
N ILE A 82 -45.19 -63.17 -51.55
CA ILE A 82 -45.53 -64.24 -50.60
C ILE A 82 -46.93 -64.81 -50.88
N TRP A 83 -47.90 -63.95 -51.17
CA TRP A 83 -49.26 -64.39 -51.52
C TRP A 83 -49.30 -65.18 -52.83
N ALA A 84 -48.53 -64.77 -53.85
CA ALA A 84 -48.38 -65.52 -55.10
C ALA A 84 -47.77 -66.92 -54.89
N CYS A 85 -46.73 -67.04 -54.07
CA CYS A 85 -46.14 -68.33 -53.70
C CYS A 85 -47.15 -69.24 -52.96
N PHE A 86 -47.95 -68.67 -52.05
CA PHE A 86 -48.95 -69.42 -51.28
C PHE A 86 -50.08 -69.97 -52.17
N CYS A 87 -50.56 -69.16 -53.12
CA CYS A 87 -51.52 -69.57 -54.14
C CYS A 87 -50.97 -70.66 -55.09
N GLY A 88 -49.67 -70.63 -55.41
CA GLY A 88 -49.00 -71.67 -56.19
C GLY A 88 -48.90 -73.01 -55.46
N PHE A 89 -48.63 -72.98 -54.15
CA PHE A 89 -48.51 -74.17 -53.30
C PHE A 89 -49.86 -74.90 -53.15
N TRP A 90 -50.94 -74.16 -52.85
CA TRP A 90 -52.29 -74.73 -52.66
C TRP A 90 -52.83 -75.43 -53.93
N ARG A 91 -52.44 -74.96 -55.12
CA ARG A 91 -52.83 -75.55 -56.41
C ARG A 91 -52.16 -76.90 -56.70
N LYS A 92 -51.01 -77.19 -56.09
CA LYS A 92 -50.32 -78.49 -56.15
C LYS A 92 -50.78 -79.45 -55.05
N PHE A 93 -51.07 -78.94 -53.86
CA PHE A 93 -51.54 -79.74 -52.71
C PHE A 93 -52.87 -80.47 -53.00
N ARG A 94 -53.77 -79.87 -53.80
CA ARG A 94 -55.07 -80.45 -54.18
C ARG A 94 -55.00 -81.61 -55.19
N LYS A 95 -53.82 -81.96 -55.73
CA LYS A 95 -53.64 -83.09 -56.67
C LYS A 95 -53.03 -84.36 -56.07
N MET A 96 -52.78 -84.40 -54.75
CA MET A 96 -52.17 -85.56 -54.07
C MET A 96 -53.13 -86.44 -53.27
N PHE A 97 -54.43 -86.13 -53.22
CA PHE A 97 -55.45 -86.95 -52.54
C PHE A 97 -56.53 -87.44 -53.51
N SER A 98 -56.22 -88.52 -54.23
CA SER A 98 -57.22 -89.32 -54.94
C SER A 98 -56.74 -90.76 -55.13
N PHE A 99 -56.83 -91.61 -54.10
CA PHE A 99 -57.00 -93.07 -54.23
C PHE A 99 -57.29 -93.72 -52.87
N GLY A 100 -58.07 -94.81 -52.87
CA GLY A 100 -58.00 -95.85 -51.82
C GLY A 100 -58.97 -95.78 -50.63
N SER A 101 -60.19 -96.29 -50.79
CA SER A 101 -60.88 -97.05 -49.73
C SER A 101 -62.00 -97.96 -50.25
N GLU A 102 -61.73 -98.68 -51.35
CA GLU A 102 -62.53 -99.82 -51.75
C GLU A 102 -61.98 -101.08 -51.05
N PHE A 103 -62.55 -101.48 -49.90
CA PHE A 103 -62.49 -102.86 -49.35
C PHE A 103 -63.34 -103.00 -48.07
N LYS A 104 -64.63 -103.32 -48.24
CA LYS A 104 -65.49 -103.93 -47.18
C LYS A 104 -66.77 -104.54 -47.77
N LYS A 105 -66.60 -105.57 -48.60
CA LYS A 105 -67.64 -106.54 -48.97
C LYS A 105 -67.16 -107.95 -48.65
N ASN A 106 -68.11 -108.85 -48.44
CA ASN A 106 -67.96 -110.30 -48.19
C ASN A 106 -67.25 -110.75 -46.91
N LYS A 107 -68.08 -111.09 -45.92
CA LYS A 107 -67.89 -112.29 -45.09
C LYS A 107 -69.25 -113.00 -44.97
N GLN A 108 -69.25 -114.33 -45.13
CA GLN A 108 -70.38 -115.27 -44.97
C GLN A 108 -71.47 -115.33 -46.08
N THR A 109 -71.09 -115.94 -47.20
CA THR A 109 -71.90 -117.02 -47.79
C THR A 109 -71.34 -118.39 -47.37
N ALA A 110 -72.10 -119.47 -47.61
CA ALA A 110 -71.77 -120.87 -47.35
C ALA A 110 -71.76 -121.38 -45.89
N LYS A 111 -72.96 -121.76 -45.40
CA LYS A 111 -73.17 -122.91 -44.50
C LYS A 111 -74.39 -123.70 -45.00
N ILE A 112 -74.15 -124.70 -45.85
CA ILE A 112 -75.12 -125.75 -46.21
C ILE A 112 -74.37 -127.08 -46.25
N LEU A 113 -75.04 -128.14 -45.78
CA LEU A 113 -74.68 -129.57 -45.89
C LEU A 113 -73.40 -130.04 -45.18
N GLU A 114 -73.58 -130.47 -43.92
CA GLU A 114 -73.25 -131.86 -43.60
C GLU A 114 -74.23 -132.44 -42.57
N GLN A 115 -75.02 -133.44 -42.97
CA GLN A 115 -75.18 -134.75 -42.31
C GLN A 115 -76.35 -135.54 -42.92
N GLN A 116 -76.15 -136.85 -43.11
CA GLN A 116 -77.14 -137.77 -43.68
C GLN A 116 -77.25 -139.07 -42.88
N LYS A 117 -78.45 -139.69 -42.92
CA LYS A 117 -78.77 -141.11 -42.63
C LYS A 117 -78.72 -141.56 -41.15
N ARG A 118 -79.69 -142.36 -40.67
CA ARG A 118 -80.06 -143.72 -41.16
C ARG A 118 -81.53 -144.12 -40.86
N LYS A 119 -81.89 -145.32 -41.39
CA LYS A 119 -82.94 -146.33 -41.04
C LYS A 119 -84.04 -146.45 -42.12
N PHE A 120 -84.17 -147.55 -42.91
CA PHE A 120 -84.51 -148.99 -42.68
C PHE A 120 -85.89 -149.31 -43.38
N PRO A 121 -86.31 -150.58 -43.63
CA PRO A 121 -86.86 -150.97 -44.95
C PRO A 121 -88.14 -151.86 -44.92
N LYS A 122 -88.55 -152.40 -46.08
CA LYS A 122 -89.32 -153.65 -46.33
C LYS A 122 -88.91 -154.16 -47.76
N SER A 123 -88.55 -155.43 -48.02
CA SER A 123 -89.35 -156.70 -48.01
C SER A 123 -90.33 -156.76 -49.20
N THR A 124 -90.47 -157.82 -50.04
CA THR A 124 -89.86 -159.17 -50.11
C THR A 124 -90.07 -159.82 -51.50
N HIS A 125 -89.51 -161.02 -51.72
CA HIS A 125 -89.70 -161.93 -52.86
C HIS A 125 -91.11 -162.60 -52.91
N ASP A 126 -91.58 -162.98 -54.10
CA ASP A 126 -92.08 -164.32 -54.49
C ASP A 126 -92.26 -164.37 -56.03
N SER A 127 -91.68 -165.30 -56.81
CA SER A 127 -91.95 -166.75 -56.97
C SER A 127 -93.22 -167.09 -57.76
N ASN A 128 -93.08 -167.59 -59.00
CA ASN A 128 -93.40 -169.00 -59.32
C ASN A 128 -93.27 -169.35 -60.82
N GLY A 129 -93.15 -170.66 -61.09
CA GLY A 129 -93.40 -171.26 -62.40
C GLY A 129 -93.76 -172.75 -62.29
N GLN A 130 -94.82 -173.17 -62.99
CA GLN A 130 -95.17 -174.54 -63.41
C GLN A 130 -96.05 -174.36 -64.67
N LEU A 131 -95.78 -174.93 -65.85
CA LEU A 131 -95.71 -176.35 -66.28
C LEU A 131 -97.06 -177.09 -66.38
N ASN A 132 -97.42 -177.43 -67.63
CA ASN A 132 -98.21 -178.59 -68.07
C ASN A 132 -97.73 -178.90 -69.51
N PHE A 133 -97.18 -180.09 -69.84
CA PHE A 133 -97.91 -181.24 -70.44
C PHE A 133 -98.85 -180.77 -71.59
N LYS A 134 -98.69 -181.11 -72.88
CA LYS A 134 -98.07 -182.25 -73.63
C LYS A 134 -97.77 -181.81 -75.10
N ASP A 135 -97.11 -182.54 -76.01
CA ASP A 135 -96.22 -183.74 -76.07
C ASP A 135 -95.47 -183.70 -77.44
N LYS A 136 -94.34 -184.43 -77.62
CA LYS A 136 -93.52 -184.60 -78.87
C LYS A 136 -92.81 -183.33 -79.42
N GLU A 137 -91.67 -183.37 -80.12
CA GLU A 137 -90.68 -184.43 -80.45
C GLU A 137 -89.26 -183.82 -80.62
N LYS A 138 -88.24 -184.63 -80.95
CA LYS A 138 -86.80 -184.30 -80.86
C LYS A 138 -86.28 -183.33 -81.93
N GLU A 139 -85.69 -182.19 -81.52
CA GLU A 139 -84.47 -181.52 -82.07
C GLU A 139 -84.34 -180.07 -81.53
N THR A 140 -83.26 -179.71 -80.79
CA THR A 140 -82.66 -178.34 -80.59
C THR A 140 -81.82 -178.20 -79.30
N THR A 141 -80.57 -178.68 -79.27
CA THR A 141 -79.71 -178.65 -78.04
C THR A 141 -78.30 -178.07 -78.24
N LEU A 142 -78.08 -177.11 -79.16
CA LEU A 142 -76.73 -176.64 -79.53
C LEU A 142 -76.53 -175.10 -79.64
N LYS A 143 -77.33 -174.24 -78.99
CA LYS A 143 -77.23 -172.77 -79.22
C LYS A 143 -77.15 -171.82 -78.01
N THR A 144 -77.56 -172.21 -76.80
CA THR A 144 -77.73 -171.28 -75.66
C THR A 144 -76.58 -171.23 -74.66
N THR A 145 -75.65 -172.18 -74.66
CA THR A 145 -74.54 -172.25 -73.69
C THR A 145 -73.45 -171.18 -73.86
N LYS A 146 -73.56 -170.31 -74.89
CA LYS A 146 -72.52 -169.34 -75.26
C LYS A 146 -72.72 -167.94 -74.67
N ASP A 147 -73.97 -167.54 -74.37
CA ASP A 147 -74.30 -166.17 -73.97
C ASP A 147 -73.95 -165.85 -72.51
N SER A 148 -74.12 -166.83 -71.60
CA SER A 148 -73.86 -166.63 -70.17
C SER A 148 -72.41 -166.24 -69.85
N ASN A 149 -71.45 -166.75 -70.64
CA ASN A 149 -70.02 -166.50 -70.42
C ASN A 149 -69.59 -165.09 -70.83
N GLY A 150 -70.28 -164.46 -71.80
CA GLY A 150 -70.00 -163.09 -72.22
C GLY A 150 -70.38 -162.04 -71.16
N LYS A 151 -71.44 -162.32 -70.39
CA LYS A 151 -71.96 -161.40 -69.37
C LYS A 151 -71.07 -161.31 -68.12
N LEU A 152 -70.34 -162.38 -67.82
CA LEU A 152 -69.46 -162.47 -66.65
C LEU A 152 -68.18 -161.64 -66.83
N ASN A 153 -67.53 -161.74 -67.99
CA ASN A 153 -66.37 -160.91 -68.38
C ASN A 153 -66.65 -159.40 -68.37
N LEU A 154 -67.90 -158.99 -68.61
CA LEU A 154 -68.31 -157.59 -68.58
C LEU A 154 -68.33 -157.03 -67.14
N MET A 155 -68.91 -157.78 -66.19
CA MET A 155 -68.93 -157.39 -64.76
C MET A 155 -67.52 -157.39 -64.14
N GLU A 156 -66.63 -158.28 -64.57
CA GLU A 156 -65.24 -158.31 -64.09
C GLU A 156 -64.51 -157.00 -64.44
N LYS A 157 -64.69 -156.48 -65.67
CA LYS A 157 -64.18 -155.15 -66.09
C LYS A 157 -64.80 -153.99 -65.31
N GLU A 158 -66.10 -154.02 -65.05
CA GLU A 158 -66.77 -152.99 -64.23
C GLU A 158 -66.21 -152.97 -62.79
N LYS A 159 -65.96 -154.13 -62.21
CA LYS A 159 -65.29 -154.26 -60.90
C LYS A 159 -63.85 -153.71 -60.94
N GLU A 160 -63.07 -153.99 -61.98
CA GLU A 160 -61.70 -153.49 -62.10
C GLU A 160 -61.66 -151.95 -62.27
N THR A 161 -62.58 -151.38 -63.07
CA THR A 161 -62.68 -149.92 -63.25
C THR A 161 -63.17 -149.19 -62.00
N THR A 162 -64.08 -149.79 -61.22
CA THR A 162 -64.51 -149.21 -59.93
C THR A 162 -63.42 -149.30 -58.86
N LEU A 163 -62.59 -150.35 -58.88
CA LEU A 163 -61.42 -150.47 -57.99
C LEU A 163 -60.40 -149.35 -58.26
N LYS A 164 -60.09 -149.06 -59.54
CA LYS A 164 -59.16 -147.98 -59.93
C LYS A 164 -59.64 -146.60 -59.46
N ARG A 165 -60.93 -146.29 -59.62
CA ARG A 165 -61.53 -145.06 -59.08
C ARG A 165 -61.45 -144.96 -57.56
N LEU A 166 -61.60 -146.08 -56.85
CA LEU A 166 -61.43 -146.11 -55.39
C LEU A 166 -59.99 -145.79 -54.99
N THR A 167 -58.99 -146.36 -55.67
CA THR A 167 -57.58 -146.03 -55.40
C THR A 167 -57.24 -144.58 -55.75
N GLU A 168 -57.80 -144.02 -56.84
CA GLU A 168 -57.66 -142.60 -57.19
C GLU A 168 -58.23 -141.70 -56.08
N TYR A 169 -59.45 -141.98 -55.60
CA TYR A 169 -60.05 -141.23 -54.49
C TYR A 169 -59.31 -141.38 -53.16
N GLU A 170 -58.66 -142.52 -52.88
CA GLU A 170 -57.80 -142.68 -51.70
C GLU A 170 -56.52 -141.83 -51.79
N GLU A 171 -55.95 -141.66 -52.99
CA GLU A 171 -54.80 -140.76 -53.20
C GLU A 171 -55.20 -139.28 -53.16
N GLU A 172 -56.35 -138.90 -53.73
CA GLU A 172 -56.94 -137.57 -53.56
C GLU A 172 -57.20 -137.25 -52.08
N LEU A 173 -57.75 -138.20 -51.29
CA LEU A 173 -57.92 -138.02 -49.85
C LEU A 173 -56.60 -137.82 -49.11
N LYS A 174 -55.55 -138.61 -49.41
CA LYS A 174 -54.22 -138.45 -48.81
C LYS A 174 -53.60 -137.09 -49.14
N THR A 175 -53.71 -136.63 -50.39
CA THR A 175 -53.18 -135.31 -50.80
C THR A 175 -53.96 -134.17 -50.16
N MET A 176 -55.29 -134.26 -50.06
CA MET A 176 -56.14 -133.30 -49.34
C MET A 176 -55.85 -133.26 -47.84
N GLU A 177 -55.65 -134.41 -47.18
CA GLU A 177 -55.27 -134.48 -45.75
C GLU A 177 -53.90 -133.83 -45.52
N SER A 178 -52.94 -134.04 -46.43
CA SER A 178 -51.62 -133.38 -46.41
C SER A 178 -51.74 -131.86 -46.57
N GLN A 179 -52.53 -131.37 -47.54
CA GLN A 179 -52.77 -129.94 -47.75
C GLN A 179 -53.47 -129.29 -46.55
N LYS A 180 -54.47 -129.95 -45.98
CA LYS A 180 -55.17 -129.55 -44.75
C LYS A 180 -54.21 -129.41 -43.57
N ASN A 181 -53.30 -130.38 -43.38
CA ASN A 181 -52.29 -130.33 -42.32
C ASN A 181 -51.25 -129.21 -42.54
N SER A 182 -50.85 -128.96 -43.78
CA SER A 182 -49.99 -127.81 -44.13
C SER A 182 -50.68 -126.48 -43.80
N ALA A 183 -51.93 -126.30 -44.24
CA ALA A 183 -52.72 -125.11 -43.95
C ALA A 183 -52.96 -124.91 -42.45
N LEU A 184 -53.21 -125.98 -41.69
CA LEU A 184 -53.35 -125.93 -40.23
C LEU A 184 -52.06 -125.41 -39.56
N ASN A 185 -50.89 -125.83 -40.04
CA ASN A 185 -49.60 -125.37 -39.52
C ASN A 185 -49.36 -123.89 -39.84
N SER A 186 -49.66 -123.43 -41.06
CA SER A 186 -49.59 -122.00 -41.40
C SER A 186 -50.57 -121.15 -40.58
N ILE A 187 -51.77 -121.65 -40.28
CA ILE A 187 -52.74 -120.95 -39.40
C ILE A 187 -52.15 -120.80 -37.99
N LYS A 188 -51.59 -121.86 -37.39
CA LYS A 188 -50.93 -121.79 -36.08
C LYS A 188 -49.76 -120.81 -36.07
N GLU A 189 -48.99 -120.74 -37.17
CA GLU A 189 -47.91 -119.78 -37.31
C GLU A 189 -48.42 -118.34 -37.37
N PHE A 190 -49.46 -118.06 -38.16
CA PHE A 190 -50.10 -116.74 -38.18
C PHE A 190 -50.74 -116.36 -36.83
N GLU A 191 -51.33 -117.31 -36.11
CA GLU A 191 -51.82 -117.09 -34.74
C GLU A 191 -50.67 -116.73 -33.79
N ALA A 192 -49.50 -117.37 -33.90
CA ALA A 192 -48.32 -117.03 -33.11
C ALA A 192 -47.76 -115.63 -33.47
N GLN A 193 -47.67 -115.30 -34.76
CA GLN A 193 -47.24 -113.98 -35.24
C GLN A 193 -48.20 -112.87 -34.76
N LEU A 194 -49.51 -113.09 -34.83
CA LEU A 194 -50.53 -112.14 -34.36
C LEU A 194 -50.43 -111.91 -32.85
N ASN A 195 -50.26 -112.98 -32.06
CA ASN A 195 -50.02 -112.89 -30.62
C ASN A 195 -48.71 -112.14 -30.27
N SER A 196 -47.65 -112.29 -31.07
CA SER A 196 -46.42 -111.50 -30.90
C SER A 196 -46.67 -110.03 -31.20
N THR A 197 -47.36 -109.75 -32.31
CA THR A 197 -47.68 -108.40 -32.78
C THR A 197 -48.55 -107.64 -31.76
N ASP A 198 -49.54 -108.29 -31.15
CA ASP A 198 -50.35 -107.66 -30.10
C ASP A 198 -49.55 -107.40 -28.81
N LYS A 199 -48.56 -108.23 -28.45
CA LYS A 199 -47.63 -107.93 -27.34
C LYS A 199 -46.75 -106.71 -27.64
N GLU A 200 -46.22 -106.61 -28.86
CA GLU A 200 -45.42 -105.47 -29.31
C GLU A 200 -46.25 -104.18 -29.34
N LYS A 201 -47.45 -104.24 -29.90
CA LYS A 201 -48.44 -103.15 -29.94
C LYS A 201 -48.83 -102.68 -28.53
N ASN A 202 -49.09 -103.59 -27.60
CA ASN A 202 -49.38 -103.22 -26.21
C ASN A 202 -48.17 -102.57 -25.51
N SER A 203 -46.95 -103.05 -25.82
CA SER A 203 -45.70 -102.46 -25.32
C SER A 203 -45.40 -101.09 -25.94
N ALA A 204 -45.75 -100.88 -27.22
CA ALA A 204 -45.70 -99.58 -27.89
C ALA A 204 -46.75 -98.62 -27.32
N LEU A 205 -47.98 -99.08 -27.09
CA LEU A 205 -49.05 -98.28 -26.49
C LEU A 205 -48.69 -97.79 -25.09
N LYS A 206 -48.02 -98.63 -24.28
CA LYS A 206 -47.48 -98.20 -22.97
C LYS A 206 -46.45 -97.08 -23.13
N ARG A 207 -45.46 -97.26 -24.01
CA ARG A 207 -44.45 -96.20 -24.29
C ARG A 207 -45.06 -94.90 -24.80
N VAL A 208 -46.12 -94.96 -25.63
CA VAL A 208 -46.85 -93.77 -26.09
C VAL A 208 -47.47 -93.03 -24.91
N LYS A 209 -48.15 -93.73 -23.98
CA LYS A 209 -48.68 -93.10 -22.75
C LYS A 209 -47.57 -92.48 -21.89
N ASP A 210 -46.46 -93.18 -21.69
CA ASP A 210 -45.31 -92.66 -20.94
C ASP A 210 -44.72 -91.38 -21.60
N PHE A 211 -44.76 -91.28 -22.93
CA PHE A 211 -44.35 -90.07 -23.67
C PHE A 211 -45.40 -88.96 -23.61
N GLU A 212 -46.70 -89.26 -23.66
CA GLU A 212 -47.78 -88.28 -23.48
C GLU A 212 -47.72 -87.63 -22.10
N GLU A 213 -47.43 -88.40 -21.04
CA GLU A 213 -47.25 -87.88 -19.68
C GLU A 213 -46.01 -86.98 -19.57
N LYS A 214 -44.87 -87.40 -20.13
CA LYS A 214 -43.65 -86.57 -20.19
C LYS A 214 -43.84 -85.29 -20.99
N LEU A 215 -44.61 -85.34 -22.08
CA LEU A 215 -44.92 -84.16 -22.89
C LEU A 215 -45.77 -83.16 -22.10
N LYS A 216 -46.82 -83.62 -21.40
CA LYS A 216 -47.63 -82.77 -20.51
C LYS A 216 -46.80 -82.13 -19.40
N ALA A 217 -45.87 -82.87 -18.80
CA ALA A 217 -44.94 -82.32 -17.80
C ALA A 217 -44.05 -81.22 -18.40
N ALA A 218 -43.42 -81.47 -19.56
CA ALA A 218 -42.58 -80.50 -20.25
C ALA A 218 -43.36 -79.26 -20.73
N GLU A 219 -44.63 -79.40 -21.12
CA GLU A 219 -45.53 -78.28 -21.44
C GLU A 219 -45.86 -77.45 -20.20
N SER A 220 -46.05 -78.07 -19.03
CA SER A 220 -46.23 -77.39 -17.74
C SER A 220 -44.96 -76.61 -17.35
N ASP A 221 -43.79 -77.26 -17.39
CA ASP A 221 -42.49 -76.63 -17.06
C ASP A 221 -42.19 -75.44 -17.99
N LYS A 222 -42.49 -75.59 -19.28
CA LYS A 222 -42.41 -74.49 -20.26
C LYS A 222 -43.37 -73.35 -19.90
N GLY A 223 -44.58 -73.66 -19.43
CA GLY A 223 -45.55 -72.68 -18.95
C GLY A 223 -45.02 -71.86 -17.78
N ASP A 224 -44.38 -72.51 -16.80
CA ASP A 224 -43.81 -71.83 -15.62
C ASP A 224 -42.51 -71.08 -15.94
N ALA A 225 -41.68 -71.59 -16.85
CA ALA A 225 -40.54 -70.86 -17.39
C ALA A 225 -40.99 -69.57 -18.11
N LEU A 226 -42.07 -69.63 -18.90
CA LEU A 226 -42.64 -68.45 -19.56
C LEU A 226 -43.22 -67.42 -18.56
N LYS A 227 -43.78 -67.85 -17.42
CA LYS A 227 -44.18 -66.93 -16.34
C LYS A 227 -42.97 -66.19 -15.76
N LYS A 228 -41.90 -66.92 -15.40
CA LYS A 228 -40.65 -66.34 -14.86
C LYS A 228 -39.97 -65.39 -15.85
N ILE A 229 -39.97 -65.70 -17.15
CA ILE A 229 -39.45 -64.80 -18.18
C ILE A 229 -40.22 -63.48 -18.20
N LYS A 230 -41.57 -63.52 -18.18
CA LYS A 230 -42.40 -62.29 -18.12
C LYS A 230 -42.15 -61.47 -16.84
N GLU A 231 -41.92 -62.12 -15.72
CA GLU A 231 -41.56 -61.46 -14.46
C GLU A 231 -40.19 -60.78 -14.54
N PHE A 232 -39.17 -61.46 -15.07
CA PHE A 232 -37.85 -60.85 -15.31
C PHE A 232 -37.90 -59.71 -16.33
N GLU A 233 -38.70 -59.81 -17.40
CA GLU A 233 -38.93 -58.70 -18.34
C GLU A 233 -39.58 -57.49 -17.66
N ALA A 234 -40.51 -57.70 -16.73
CA ALA A 234 -41.13 -56.62 -15.97
C ALA A 234 -40.13 -55.95 -15.02
N ASN A 235 -39.34 -56.76 -14.30
CA ASN A 235 -38.29 -56.28 -13.38
C ASN A 235 -37.13 -55.57 -14.10
N LEU A 236 -36.79 -56.01 -15.32
CA LEU A 236 -35.81 -55.32 -16.15
C LEU A 236 -36.35 -53.95 -16.60
N LYS A 237 -37.62 -53.87 -17.02
CA LYS A 237 -38.28 -52.60 -17.40
C LYS A 237 -38.43 -51.62 -16.22
N SER A 238 -38.64 -52.09 -14.98
CA SER A 238 -38.63 -51.21 -13.81
C SER A 238 -37.21 -50.73 -13.48
N SER A 239 -36.23 -51.63 -13.50
CA SER A 239 -34.82 -51.28 -13.28
C SER A 239 -34.27 -50.29 -14.31
N GLU A 240 -34.67 -50.39 -15.58
CA GLU A 240 -34.33 -49.40 -16.62
C GLU A 240 -34.95 -48.02 -16.36
N LYS A 241 -36.19 -47.95 -15.84
CA LYS A 241 -36.82 -46.69 -15.41
C LYS A 241 -36.13 -46.07 -14.20
N GLU A 242 -35.68 -46.89 -13.25
CA GLU A 242 -34.90 -46.44 -12.10
C GLU A 242 -33.52 -45.92 -12.55
N LYS A 243 -32.81 -46.67 -13.38
CA LYS A 243 -31.51 -46.29 -13.96
C LYS A 243 -31.60 -44.97 -14.74
N THR A 244 -32.62 -44.79 -15.57
CA THR A 244 -32.82 -43.54 -16.32
C THR A 244 -33.18 -42.36 -15.42
N SER A 245 -33.94 -42.59 -14.33
CA SER A 245 -34.25 -41.57 -13.33
C SER A 245 -33.03 -41.18 -12.49
N ALA A 246 -32.22 -42.16 -12.08
CA ALA A 246 -30.95 -41.95 -11.38
C ALA A 246 -29.96 -41.16 -12.27
N LEU A 247 -29.87 -41.50 -13.57
CA LEU A 247 -28.98 -40.81 -14.51
C LEU A 247 -29.40 -39.34 -14.76
N LYS A 248 -30.70 -39.02 -14.71
CA LYS A 248 -31.16 -37.61 -14.67
C LYS A 248 -30.68 -36.91 -13.40
N ARG A 249 -30.93 -37.51 -12.23
CA ARG A 249 -30.51 -36.95 -10.93
C ARG A 249 -29.00 -36.72 -10.84
N VAL A 250 -28.18 -37.61 -11.42
CA VAL A 250 -26.72 -37.42 -11.51
C VAL A 250 -26.38 -36.19 -12.35
N LYS A 251 -26.98 -36.00 -13.53
CA LYS A 251 -26.76 -34.80 -14.36
C LYS A 251 -27.18 -33.52 -13.65
N ASP A 252 -28.30 -33.53 -12.93
CA ASP A 252 -28.76 -32.37 -12.17
C ASP A 252 -27.78 -32.02 -11.02
N LEU A 253 -27.19 -33.04 -10.38
CA LEU A 253 -26.16 -32.87 -9.36
C LEU A 253 -24.83 -32.37 -9.95
N GLU A 254 -24.41 -32.87 -11.11
CA GLU A 254 -23.22 -32.37 -11.83
C GLU A 254 -23.38 -30.89 -12.22
N GLN A 255 -24.56 -30.46 -12.65
CA GLN A 255 -24.84 -29.05 -12.93
C GLN A 255 -24.82 -28.18 -11.67
N LYS A 256 -25.44 -28.64 -10.58
CA LYS A 256 -25.40 -27.95 -9.27
C LYS A 256 -23.99 -27.87 -8.69
N LEU A 257 -23.18 -28.91 -8.86
CA LEU A 257 -21.78 -28.93 -8.44
C LEU A 257 -20.98 -27.85 -9.19
N LYS A 258 -21.09 -27.80 -10.52
CA LYS A 258 -20.42 -26.77 -11.34
C LYS A 258 -20.83 -25.34 -10.98
N ALA A 259 -22.12 -25.11 -10.72
CA ALA A 259 -22.59 -23.81 -10.23
C ALA A 259 -21.95 -23.46 -8.87
N THR A 260 -21.95 -24.41 -7.94
CA THR A 260 -21.33 -24.24 -6.60
C THR A 260 -19.82 -24.01 -6.68
N GLU A 261 -19.13 -24.66 -7.61
CA GLU A 261 -17.70 -24.45 -7.88
C GLU A 261 -17.43 -23.05 -8.44
N SER A 262 -18.28 -22.55 -9.34
CA SER A 262 -18.22 -21.17 -9.85
C SER A 262 -18.46 -20.14 -8.73
N ASP A 263 -19.53 -20.32 -7.95
CA ASP A 263 -19.86 -19.43 -6.81
C ASP A 263 -18.71 -19.40 -5.78
N LYS A 264 -18.06 -20.55 -5.54
CA LYS A 264 -16.88 -20.66 -4.69
C LYS A 264 -15.68 -19.93 -5.26
N GLU A 265 -15.44 -20.00 -6.58
CA GLU A 265 -14.34 -19.27 -7.21
C GLU A 265 -14.54 -17.75 -7.09
N ASP A 266 -15.76 -17.25 -7.30
CA ASP A 266 -16.09 -15.83 -7.19
C ASP A 266 -16.09 -15.33 -5.73
N ALA A 267 -16.52 -16.16 -4.78
CA ALA A 267 -16.31 -15.90 -3.36
C ALA A 267 -14.82 -15.81 -3.01
N LEU A 268 -13.98 -16.68 -3.58
CA LEU A 268 -12.53 -16.69 -3.33
C LEU A 268 -11.81 -15.49 -3.99
N LYS A 269 -12.31 -14.97 -5.12
CA LYS A 269 -11.88 -13.68 -5.68
C LYS A 269 -12.21 -12.52 -4.73
N LYS A 270 -13.46 -12.44 -4.26
CA LYS A 270 -13.90 -11.41 -3.28
C LYS A 270 -13.10 -11.45 -1.97
N VAL A 271 -12.78 -12.63 -1.45
CA VAL A 271 -11.91 -12.77 -0.26
C VAL A 271 -10.53 -12.17 -0.52
N LYS A 272 -9.89 -12.47 -1.66
CA LYS A 272 -8.57 -11.88 -2.02
C LYS A 272 -8.63 -10.35 -2.16
N GLU A 273 -9.70 -9.80 -2.74
CA GLU A 273 -9.90 -8.35 -2.80
C GLU A 273 -10.05 -7.73 -1.41
N LEU A 274 -10.79 -8.38 -0.50
CA LEU A 274 -10.95 -7.92 0.88
C LEU A 274 -9.64 -8.02 1.67
N GLU A 275 -8.85 -9.07 1.49
CA GLU A 275 -7.50 -9.20 2.08
C GLU A 275 -6.55 -8.09 1.61
N GLN A 276 -6.62 -7.69 0.33
CA GLN A 276 -5.84 -6.58 -0.20
C GLN A 276 -6.30 -5.23 0.37
N LYS A 277 -7.61 -5.00 0.45
CA LYS A 277 -8.18 -3.78 1.07
C LYS A 277 -7.82 -3.69 2.55
N LEU A 278 -7.90 -4.80 3.29
CA LEU A 278 -7.51 -4.85 4.71
C LEU A 278 -6.06 -4.44 4.90
N LYS A 279 -5.12 -5.00 4.11
CA LYS A 279 -3.70 -4.62 4.16
C LYS A 279 -3.44 -3.15 3.83
N ALA A 280 -4.18 -2.59 2.87
CA ALA A 280 -4.09 -1.16 2.56
C ALA A 280 -4.54 -0.31 3.76
N THR A 281 -5.70 -0.61 4.34
CA THR A 281 -6.21 0.09 5.53
C THR A 281 -5.31 -0.09 6.77
N GLU A 282 -4.67 -1.25 6.95
CA GLU A 282 -3.67 -1.46 7.99
C GLU A 282 -2.43 -0.57 7.78
N SER A 283 -1.93 -0.45 6.55
CA SER A 283 -0.83 0.45 6.19
C SER A 283 -1.19 1.93 6.41
N GLU A 284 -2.40 2.36 6.01
CA GLU A 284 -2.92 3.71 6.24
C GLU A 284 -3.03 4.02 7.74
N LYS A 285 -3.49 3.04 8.54
CA LYS A 285 -3.58 3.16 10.00
C LYS A 285 -2.20 3.28 10.65
N GLU A 286 -1.19 2.54 10.20
CA GLU A 286 0.19 2.69 10.68
C GLU A 286 0.77 4.08 10.36
N GLU A 287 0.49 4.62 9.17
CA GLU A 287 0.93 5.96 8.80
C GLU A 287 0.21 7.05 9.62
N ALA A 288 -1.10 6.91 9.83
CA ALA A 288 -1.86 7.80 10.72
C ALA A 288 -1.31 7.78 12.16
N LEU A 289 -0.96 6.61 12.69
CA LEU A 289 -0.33 6.48 14.01
C LEU A 289 1.05 7.15 14.09
N LYS A 290 1.85 7.15 13.01
CA LYS A 290 3.11 7.91 12.95
C LYS A 290 2.86 9.42 13.00
N ARG A 291 1.91 9.92 12.19
CA ARG A 291 1.53 11.34 12.18
C ARG A 291 0.99 11.81 13.53
N ILE A 292 0.20 10.99 14.24
CA ILE A 292 -0.28 11.29 15.60
C ILE A 292 0.90 11.49 16.56
N LYS A 293 1.87 10.57 16.58
CA LYS A 293 3.08 10.69 17.43
C LYS A 293 3.91 11.93 17.13
N GLU A 294 4.00 12.33 15.86
CA GLU A 294 4.65 13.58 15.46
C GLU A 294 3.90 14.83 15.95
N PHE A 295 2.56 14.81 15.92
CA PHE A 295 1.75 15.89 16.47
C PHE A 295 1.82 15.96 18.00
N GLU A 296 1.82 14.83 18.71
CA GLU A 296 2.04 14.77 20.16
C GLU A 296 3.41 15.36 20.54
N ALA A 297 4.47 15.03 19.81
CA ALA A 297 5.79 15.61 20.03
C ALA A 297 5.83 17.14 19.83
N LYS A 298 5.16 17.65 18.79
CA LYS A 298 5.01 19.10 18.54
C LYS A 298 4.16 19.80 19.59
N LEU A 299 3.10 19.16 20.08
CA LEU A 299 2.26 19.69 21.14
C LEU A 299 3.09 19.87 22.42
N ASN A 300 3.82 18.83 22.83
CA ASN A 300 4.67 18.85 24.03
C ASN A 300 5.78 19.93 23.95
N SER A 301 6.38 20.18 22.79
CA SER A 301 7.33 21.29 22.64
C SER A 301 6.62 22.64 22.78
N THR A 302 5.44 22.79 22.18
CA THR A 302 4.65 24.03 22.25
C THR A 302 4.18 24.33 23.68
N GLU A 303 3.76 23.33 24.46
CA GLU A 303 3.44 23.51 25.89
C GLU A 303 4.66 23.94 26.72
N LYS A 304 5.85 23.40 26.42
CA LYS A 304 7.10 23.80 27.07
C LYS A 304 7.46 25.26 26.73
N ASP A 305 7.25 25.68 25.49
CA ASP A 305 7.48 27.05 25.05
C ASP A 305 6.47 28.02 25.67
N GLN A 306 5.17 27.66 25.71
CA GLN A 306 4.14 28.42 26.43
C GLN A 306 4.46 28.56 27.92
N THR A 307 4.89 27.47 28.57
CA THR A 307 5.30 27.49 29.99
C THR A 307 6.47 28.44 30.22
N SER A 308 7.42 28.50 29.28
CA SER A 308 8.58 29.38 29.32
C SER A 308 8.20 30.84 29.06
N ALA A 309 7.26 31.09 28.14
CA ALA A 309 6.69 32.42 27.89
C ALA A 309 5.92 32.95 29.11
N LEU A 310 5.11 32.11 29.76
CA LEU A 310 4.39 32.46 31.00
C LEU A 310 5.33 32.85 32.15
N LYS A 311 6.50 32.20 32.27
CA LYS A 311 7.53 32.63 33.25
C LYS A 311 8.06 34.04 32.92
N ARG A 312 8.42 34.29 31.67
CA ARG A 312 8.90 35.61 31.20
C ARG A 312 7.84 36.71 31.40
N ILE A 313 6.56 36.40 31.17
CA ILE A 313 5.45 37.34 31.41
C ILE A 313 5.39 37.71 32.90
N LYS A 314 5.46 36.73 33.81
CA LYS A 314 5.49 36.99 35.27
C LYS A 314 6.71 37.82 35.70
N GLU A 315 7.89 37.57 35.12
CA GLU A 315 9.09 38.37 35.38
C GLU A 315 8.92 39.83 34.90
N VAL A 316 8.31 40.05 33.73
CA VAL A 316 7.99 41.39 33.22
C VAL A 316 6.94 42.08 34.08
N GLU A 317 5.92 41.36 34.56
CA GLU A 317 4.89 41.88 35.47
C GLU A 317 5.48 42.31 36.82
N VAL A 318 6.41 41.53 37.39
CA VAL A 318 7.14 41.93 38.61
C VAL A 318 7.97 43.18 38.37
N LYS A 319 8.70 43.27 37.25
CA LYS A 319 9.48 44.46 36.88
C LYS A 319 8.60 45.69 36.67
N LEU A 320 7.49 45.56 35.94
CA LEU A 320 6.54 46.65 35.72
C LEU A 320 6.01 47.20 37.05
N ASN A 321 5.64 46.31 37.98
CA ASN A 321 5.19 46.70 39.31
C ASN A 321 6.27 47.40 40.15
N SER A 322 7.56 47.09 39.98
CA SER A 322 8.63 47.85 40.64
C SER A 322 8.84 49.21 39.98
N THR A 323 8.84 49.30 38.65
CA THR A 323 8.99 50.58 37.93
C THR A 323 7.80 51.52 38.16
N GLU A 324 6.57 51.00 38.31
CA GLU A 324 5.40 51.81 38.68
C GLU A 324 5.55 52.39 40.10
N LYS A 325 6.12 51.63 41.05
CA LYS A 325 6.46 52.15 42.39
C LYS A 325 7.52 53.25 42.31
N GLU A 326 8.61 53.03 41.58
CA GLU A 326 9.67 54.04 41.37
C GLU A 326 9.11 55.32 40.74
N LYS A 327 8.25 55.19 39.72
CA LYS A 327 7.54 56.29 39.05
C LYS A 327 6.64 57.06 40.03
N THR A 328 5.87 56.38 40.89
CA THR A 328 5.06 57.08 41.92
C THR A 328 5.92 57.82 42.94
N SER A 329 7.07 57.25 43.36
CA SER A 329 8.03 57.92 44.24
C SER A 329 8.75 59.09 43.57
N ALA A 330 9.06 58.99 42.27
CA ALA A 330 9.61 60.09 41.48
C ALA A 330 8.60 61.23 41.31
N LEU A 331 7.33 60.90 41.01
CA LEU A 331 6.25 61.89 40.91
C LEU A 331 6.04 62.64 42.23
N GLN A 332 6.18 61.97 43.38
CA GLN A 332 6.13 62.66 44.68
C GLN A 332 7.31 63.62 44.86
N ARG A 333 8.55 63.19 44.56
CA ARG A 333 9.73 64.07 44.60
C ARG A 333 9.57 65.31 43.71
N VAL A 334 8.98 65.16 42.52
CA VAL A 334 8.69 66.31 41.63
C VAL A 334 7.72 67.30 42.30
N LYS A 335 6.63 66.82 42.91
CA LYS A 335 5.71 67.70 43.67
C LYS A 335 6.40 68.41 44.83
N ASP A 336 7.28 67.72 45.56
CA ASP A 336 8.02 68.30 46.67
C ASP A 336 9.01 69.38 46.17
N PHE A 337 9.64 69.17 45.00
CA PHE A 337 10.47 70.18 44.34
C PHE A 337 9.66 71.38 43.81
N GLU A 338 8.49 71.16 43.20
CA GLU A 338 7.58 72.25 42.78
C GLU A 338 7.15 73.13 43.96
N GLN A 339 6.89 72.53 45.13
CA GLN A 339 6.57 73.29 46.36
C GLN A 339 7.76 74.10 46.86
N LYS A 340 8.97 73.50 46.89
CA LYS A 340 10.21 74.21 47.24
C LYS A 340 10.49 75.37 46.29
N LEU A 341 10.33 75.16 44.98
CA LEU A 341 10.56 76.19 43.97
C LEU A 341 9.64 77.39 44.16
N LYS A 342 8.34 77.16 44.40
CA LYS A 342 7.36 78.24 44.72
C LYS A 342 7.73 79.00 46.00
N ALA A 343 8.24 78.32 47.02
CA ALA A 343 8.74 79.00 48.23
C ALA A 343 9.97 79.87 47.91
N THR A 344 10.93 79.35 47.15
CA THR A 344 12.13 80.10 46.73
C THR A 344 11.80 81.28 45.81
N GLU A 345 10.78 81.16 44.95
CA GLU A 345 10.26 82.28 44.14
C GLU A 345 9.65 83.38 45.03
N SER A 346 8.86 83.00 46.03
CA SER A 346 8.30 83.93 47.03
C SER A 346 9.42 84.65 47.82
N ASP A 347 10.42 83.92 48.30
CA ASP A 347 11.56 84.47 49.04
C ASP A 347 12.38 85.44 48.15
N LYS A 348 12.59 85.08 46.88
CA LYS A 348 13.26 85.92 45.88
C LYS A 348 12.47 87.20 45.59
N GLU A 349 11.14 87.13 45.50
CA GLU A 349 10.29 88.30 45.25
C GLU A 349 10.28 89.26 46.46
N GLU A 350 10.32 88.74 47.69
CA GLU A 350 10.52 89.56 48.89
C GLU A 350 11.93 90.18 48.94
N ALA A 351 12.98 89.43 48.57
CA ALA A 351 14.34 89.96 48.46
C ALA A 351 14.45 91.08 47.40
N LEU A 352 13.79 90.93 46.25
CA LEU A 352 13.70 91.96 45.21
C LEU A 352 12.91 93.20 45.66
N LYS A 353 11.94 93.05 46.55
CA LYS A 353 11.25 94.17 47.18
C LYS A 353 12.21 94.94 48.11
N LYS A 354 12.89 94.23 49.02
CA LYS A 354 13.91 94.83 49.92
C LYS A 354 15.04 95.51 49.14
N LEU A 355 15.50 94.92 48.03
CA LEU A 355 16.51 95.52 47.16
C LEU A 355 16.04 96.84 46.54
N ARG A 356 14.77 96.94 46.09
CA ARG A 356 14.20 98.20 45.60
C ARG A 356 14.08 99.26 46.69
N GLU A 357 13.76 98.86 47.93
CA GLU A 357 13.74 99.75 49.10
C GLU A 357 15.16 100.28 49.42
N TYR A 358 16.20 99.41 49.40
CA TYR A 358 17.59 99.85 49.53
C TYR A 358 18.05 100.77 48.39
N GLN A 359 17.64 100.50 47.15
CA GLN A 359 17.96 101.35 46.00
C GLN A 359 17.35 102.75 46.14
N SER A 360 16.08 102.86 46.57
CA SER A 360 15.44 104.16 46.78
C SER A 360 16.08 104.94 47.93
N ALA A 361 16.46 104.27 49.03
CA ALA A 361 17.22 104.87 50.12
C ALA A 361 18.61 105.36 49.68
N ASN A 362 19.31 104.60 48.84
CA ASN A 362 20.60 105.02 48.28
C ASN A 362 20.47 106.25 47.37
N VAL A 363 19.43 106.34 46.53
CA VAL A 363 19.18 107.54 45.69
C VAL A 363 18.91 108.78 46.56
N TYR A 364 18.16 108.62 47.66
CA TYR A 364 17.94 109.69 48.63
C TYR A 364 19.26 110.15 49.28
N LEU A 365 20.07 109.21 49.78
CA LEU A 365 21.39 109.50 50.38
C LEU A 365 22.38 110.12 49.38
N GLN A 366 22.39 109.68 48.12
CA GLN A 366 23.20 110.29 47.06
C GLN A 366 22.78 111.75 46.80
N THR A 367 21.47 112.02 46.82
CA THR A 367 20.93 113.37 46.64
C THR A 367 21.31 114.27 47.82
N GLU A 368 21.21 113.79 49.07
CA GLU A 368 21.62 114.59 50.22
C GLU A 368 23.14 114.77 50.32
N ASN A 369 23.94 113.77 49.94
CA ASN A 369 25.39 113.92 49.79
C ASN A 369 25.75 114.96 48.72
N LYS A 370 25.02 115.00 47.59
CA LYS A 370 25.19 116.04 46.57
C LYS A 370 24.84 117.43 47.12
N ASN A 371 23.71 117.58 47.81
CA ASN A 371 23.33 118.84 48.45
C ASN A 371 24.38 119.27 49.49
N GLY A 372 24.92 118.32 50.26
CA GLY A 372 26.02 118.53 51.21
C GLY A 372 27.31 118.99 50.54
N LEU A 373 27.66 118.40 49.39
CA LEU A 373 28.82 118.79 48.59
C LEU A 373 28.66 120.20 48.01
N GLU A 374 27.46 120.56 47.51
CA GLU A 374 27.17 121.92 47.03
C GLU A 374 27.33 122.95 48.15
N ARG A 375 26.79 122.67 49.35
CA ARG A 375 27.01 123.50 50.56
C ARG A 375 28.49 123.62 50.93
N LEU A 376 29.26 122.54 50.82
CA LEU A 376 30.70 122.54 51.08
C LEU A 376 31.46 123.40 50.06
N THR A 377 31.16 123.28 48.77
CA THR A 377 31.83 124.07 47.71
C THR A 377 31.58 125.58 47.83
N GLU A 378 30.40 126.00 48.28
CA GLU A 378 30.14 127.43 48.52
C GLU A 378 30.86 127.92 49.80
N ALA A 379 30.99 127.08 50.83
CA ALA A 379 31.83 127.38 51.99
C ALA A 379 33.33 127.47 51.61
N GLU A 380 33.84 126.56 50.78
CA GLU A 380 35.20 126.61 50.24
C GLU A 380 35.45 127.84 49.36
N LYS A 381 34.42 128.36 48.70
CA LYS A 381 34.50 129.59 47.90
C LYS A 381 34.57 130.83 48.79
N CYS A 382 33.80 130.88 49.89
CA CYS A 382 33.98 131.89 50.95
C CYS A 382 35.38 131.81 51.59
N VAL A 383 35.87 130.61 51.90
CA VAL A 383 37.24 130.40 52.41
C VAL A 383 38.28 130.84 51.37
N ARG A 384 38.07 130.58 50.06
CA ARG A 384 38.95 131.05 48.99
C ARG A 384 39.01 132.57 48.92
N LEU A 385 37.88 133.27 49.04
CA LEU A 385 37.86 134.73 49.06
C LEU A 385 38.66 135.29 50.25
N LEU A 386 38.43 134.76 51.47
CA LEU A 386 39.22 135.11 52.66
C LEU A 386 40.71 134.75 52.52
N THR A 387 41.02 133.66 51.82
CA THR A 387 42.40 133.23 51.53
C THR A 387 43.05 134.11 50.45
N GLN A 388 42.27 134.67 49.54
CA GLN A 388 42.72 135.63 48.53
C GLN A 388 42.99 137.00 49.15
N GLU A 389 42.17 137.47 50.09
CA GLU A 389 42.48 138.64 50.91
C GLU A 389 43.77 138.44 51.74
N LYS A 390 43.96 137.24 52.32
CA LYS A 390 45.22 136.84 52.95
C LYS A 390 46.39 136.75 51.95
N SER A 391 46.12 136.34 50.71
CA SER A 391 47.12 136.26 49.63
C SER A 391 47.57 137.65 49.21
N ASP A 392 46.67 138.61 49.05
CA ASP A 392 47.02 139.99 48.69
C ASP A 392 47.85 140.67 49.80
N ALA A 393 47.65 140.27 51.06
CA ALA A 393 48.52 140.65 52.17
C ALA A 393 49.90 139.95 52.14
N LEU A 394 49.98 138.69 51.72
CA LEU A 394 51.25 137.92 51.60
C LEU A 394 52.04 138.23 50.32
N THR A 395 51.40 138.65 49.24
CA THR A 395 52.05 138.93 47.95
C THR A 395 52.87 140.23 48.01
N ARG A 396 52.61 141.11 48.98
CA ARG A 396 53.50 142.23 49.36
C ARG A 396 54.73 141.81 50.18
N LEU A 397 54.75 140.59 50.72
CA LEU A 397 55.80 140.08 51.61
C LEU A 397 56.71 139.01 50.95
N SER A 398 56.31 138.45 49.80
CA SER A 398 56.98 137.30 49.17
C SER A 398 57.54 137.53 47.76
N ASP A 399 57.57 138.77 47.26
CA ASP A 399 58.42 139.13 46.11
C ASP A 399 59.93 139.19 46.46
N ILE A 400 60.27 138.95 47.73
CA ILE A 400 61.63 138.66 48.20
C ILE A 400 61.66 137.22 48.73
N MET A 401 61.70 136.21 47.84
CA MET A 401 62.51 134.98 47.97
C MET A 401 62.25 133.93 46.88
N GLY A 402 63.31 133.60 46.12
CA GLY A 402 63.73 132.20 46.01
C GLY A 402 63.07 131.31 44.94
N THR A 403 63.60 131.40 43.72
CA THR A 403 63.52 130.35 42.69
C THR A 403 64.03 128.97 43.16
N LYS A 404 63.33 127.86 42.81
CA LYS A 404 63.86 126.68 42.04
C LYS A 404 63.01 125.37 42.08
N LEU A 405 62.53 124.99 40.88
CA LEU A 405 62.67 123.66 40.21
C LEU A 405 62.07 122.32 40.76
N ARG A 406 61.50 121.56 39.79
CA ARG A 406 61.50 120.07 39.62
C ARG A 406 60.54 119.20 40.47
N ASP A 407 60.14 117.97 40.07
CA ASP A 407 60.04 117.29 38.75
C ASP A 407 59.07 116.06 38.87
N ASN A 408 58.78 115.41 37.75
CA ASN A 408 58.01 114.17 37.55
C ASN A 408 58.17 112.99 38.55
N ASN A 409 57.07 112.24 38.81
CA ASN A 409 57.06 110.77 38.75
C ASN A 409 55.62 110.15 38.64
N PRO A 410 55.23 109.59 37.48
CA PRO A 410 54.05 108.74 37.33
C PRO A 410 54.44 107.23 37.38
N ALA A 411 54.05 106.52 38.44
CA ALA A 411 54.40 105.09 38.58
C ALA A 411 53.35 104.26 39.36
N ILE A 412 52.18 104.02 38.78
CA ILE A 412 51.40 102.78 39.02
C ILE A 412 50.82 102.29 37.68
N THR A 413 51.00 101.00 37.42
CA THR A 413 50.61 100.25 36.22
C THR A 413 49.10 99.95 36.15
N ASP A 414 48.59 99.78 34.93
CA ASP A 414 47.20 99.37 34.66
C ASP A 414 46.94 97.92 35.11
N LEU A 415 45.84 97.72 35.84
CA LEU A 415 45.43 96.45 36.46
C LEU A 415 44.18 95.83 35.80
N ASN A 416 43.64 96.45 34.75
CA ASN A 416 42.31 96.14 34.22
C ASN A 416 42.27 95.12 33.06
N ASP A 417 43.39 94.52 32.63
CA ASP A 417 43.36 93.47 31.60
C ASP A 417 42.66 92.20 32.13
N PRO A 418 41.50 91.79 31.57
CA PRO A 418 40.79 90.58 31.98
C PRO A 418 41.45 89.29 31.47
N ASN A 419 42.33 89.37 30.47
CA ASN A 419 43.00 88.23 29.85
C ASN A 419 44.46 88.09 30.32
N ARG A 420 44.82 88.75 31.42
CA ARG A 420 46.12 88.56 32.08
C ARG A 420 46.25 87.13 32.62
N PRO A 421 47.46 86.54 32.67
CA PRO A 421 47.63 85.12 33.00
C PRO A 421 46.99 84.64 34.31
N MET A 422 47.02 85.46 35.38
CA MET A 422 46.33 85.11 36.63
C MET A 422 44.81 84.97 36.44
N LYS A 423 44.17 85.87 35.68
CA LYS A 423 42.71 85.81 35.49
C LYS A 423 42.30 84.71 34.51
N LEU A 424 43.17 84.37 33.55
CA LEU A 424 43.04 83.13 32.77
C LEU A 424 43.16 81.87 33.65
N GLY A 425 43.98 81.91 34.71
CA GLY A 425 44.06 80.86 35.73
C GLY A 425 42.76 80.66 36.50
N ASP A 426 42.11 81.75 36.93
CA ASP A 426 40.77 81.69 37.52
C ASP A 426 39.77 81.11 36.53
N GLN A 427 39.69 81.65 35.29
CA GLN A 427 38.73 81.21 34.27
C GLN A 427 38.92 79.73 33.88
N PHE A 428 40.16 79.24 33.84
CA PHE A 428 40.46 77.83 33.62
C PHE A 428 40.03 76.93 34.79
N SER A 429 39.96 77.48 36.00
CA SER A 429 39.41 76.79 37.17
C SER A 429 37.87 76.80 37.14
N GLU A 430 37.28 77.95 36.81
CA GLU A 430 35.84 78.13 36.62
C GLU A 430 35.29 77.19 35.52
N LEU A 431 36.05 76.96 34.45
CA LEU A 431 35.72 76.02 33.35
C LEU A 431 35.56 74.56 33.82
N TYR A 432 36.36 74.13 34.80
CA TYR A 432 36.25 72.79 35.40
C TYR A 432 35.05 72.69 36.35
N GLU A 433 34.82 73.73 37.14
CA GLU A 433 33.76 73.70 38.16
C GLU A 433 32.36 73.78 37.53
N ASN A 434 32.20 74.55 36.45
CA ASN A 434 30.91 74.77 35.79
C ASN A 434 30.75 73.92 34.51
N GLU A 435 31.28 74.35 33.37
CA GLU A 435 30.90 73.78 32.07
C GLU A 435 31.41 72.35 31.85
N TRP A 436 32.53 71.96 32.48
CA TRP A 436 32.97 70.56 32.49
C TRP A 436 32.00 69.66 33.27
N THR A 437 31.48 70.12 34.41
CA THR A 437 30.50 69.39 35.23
C THR A 437 29.18 69.20 34.49
N ASP A 438 28.71 70.25 33.80
CA ASP A 438 27.51 70.21 32.97
C ASP A 438 27.71 69.22 31.80
N ALA A 439 28.81 69.34 31.05
CA ALA A 439 29.11 68.46 29.91
C ALA A 439 29.34 66.99 30.33
N PHE A 440 29.94 66.76 31.51
CA PHE A 440 30.08 65.42 32.08
C PHE A 440 28.71 64.80 32.36
N SER A 441 27.81 65.57 32.96
CA SER A 441 26.44 65.12 33.27
C SER A 441 25.65 64.82 31.99
N ASP A 442 25.67 65.73 31.01
CA ASP A 442 24.98 65.57 29.72
C ASP A 442 25.47 64.35 28.92
N ILE A 443 26.77 64.03 28.97
CA ILE A 443 27.33 62.86 28.27
C ILE A 443 27.01 61.56 29.02
N VAL A 444 27.09 61.53 30.37
CA VAL A 444 26.78 60.33 31.17
C VAL A 444 25.28 59.96 31.11
N ASP A 445 24.39 60.95 31.19
CA ASP A 445 22.94 60.72 31.10
C ASP A 445 22.47 60.36 29.67
N CYS A 446 23.33 60.54 28.66
CA CYS A 446 23.05 60.20 27.27
C CYS A 446 23.06 58.68 27.02
N LYS A 447 21.89 58.05 27.19
CA LYS A 447 21.61 56.61 26.96
C LYS A 447 22.04 56.04 25.60
N ASN A 448 22.35 56.89 24.61
CA ASN A 448 22.82 56.47 23.30
C ASN A 448 24.34 56.23 23.24
N LEU A 449 25.11 56.78 24.19
CA LEU A 449 26.57 56.71 24.20
C LEU A 449 27.10 55.55 25.07
N ASN A 450 26.43 55.24 26.18
CA ASN A 450 26.79 54.16 27.12
C ASN A 450 28.26 54.20 27.62
N LEU A 451 28.84 55.39 27.74
CA LEU A 451 30.18 55.58 28.29
C LEU A 451 30.14 55.43 29.82
N THR A 452 31.19 54.83 30.38
CA THR A 452 31.44 54.85 31.83
C THR A 452 31.93 56.24 32.28
N GLU A 453 31.85 56.54 33.57
CA GLU A 453 32.36 57.81 34.13
C GLU A 453 33.81 58.07 33.74
N ILE A 454 34.68 57.05 33.78
CA ILE A 454 36.10 57.16 33.41
C ILE A 454 36.27 57.44 31.91
N GLU A 455 35.47 56.81 31.05
CA GLU A 455 35.49 57.08 29.61
C GLU A 455 34.98 58.49 29.29
N THR A 456 33.95 58.99 29.99
CA THR A 456 33.48 60.38 29.84
C THR A 456 34.53 61.39 30.29
N ILE A 457 35.23 61.13 31.41
CA ILE A 457 36.36 61.96 31.87
C ILE A 457 37.45 62.01 30.80
N ALA A 458 37.83 60.85 30.25
CA ALA A 458 38.82 60.77 29.18
C ALA A 458 38.36 61.54 27.93
N VAL A 459 37.11 61.40 27.51
CA VAL A 459 36.51 62.12 26.36
C VAL A 459 36.53 63.64 26.55
N LEU A 460 36.22 64.17 27.74
CA LEU A 460 36.28 65.61 28.03
C LEU A 460 37.72 66.14 28.11
N LEU A 461 38.64 65.34 28.66
CA LEU A 461 40.07 65.66 28.71
C LEU A 461 40.69 65.68 27.30
N ASP A 462 40.34 64.71 26.46
CA ASP A 462 40.76 64.63 25.06
C ASP A 462 40.17 65.77 24.23
N MET A 463 38.92 66.18 24.46
CA MET A 463 38.37 67.41 23.83
C MET A 463 39.19 68.66 24.18
N LEU A 464 39.55 68.84 25.46
CA LEU A 464 40.41 69.96 25.87
C LEU A 464 41.82 69.86 25.26
N LYS A 465 42.40 68.66 25.19
CA LYS A 465 43.72 68.40 24.57
C LYS A 465 43.70 68.68 23.06
N GLU A 466 42.67 68.24 22.36
CA GLU A 466 42.43 68.53 20.94
C GLU A 466 42.29 70.04 20.70
N VAL A 467 41.47 70.75 21.49
CA VAL A 467 41.27 72.20 21.39
C VAL A 467 42.56 72.97 21.67
N TYR A 468 43.29 72.61 22.73
CA TYR A 468 44.55 73.26 23.10
C TYR A 468 45.61 73.11 22.02
N ASN A 469 45.77 71.90 21.46
CA ASN A 469 46.73 71.65 20.39
C ASN A 469 46.38 72.44 19.13
N ILE A 470 45.10 72.48 18.69
CA ILE A 470 44.71 73.32 17.55
C ILE A 470 44.92 74.80 17.85
N CYS A 471 44.66 75.28 19.07
CA CYS A 471 44.94 76.68 19.42
C CYS A 471 46.44 76.99 19.32
N LEU A 472 47.33 76.09 19.76
CA LEU A 472 48.78 76.27 19.57
C LEU A 472 49.17 76.28 18.08
N GLU A 473 48.68 75.30 17.30
CA GLU A 473 48.97 75.19 15.86
C GLU A 473 48.45 76.40 15.07
N ASP A 474 47.24 76.87 15.36
CA ASP A 474 46.59 77.99 14.66
C ASP A 474 47.26 79.34 14.99
N ILE A 475 47.66 79.55 16.25
CA ILE A 475 48.45 80.70 16.65
C ILE A 475 49.86 80.65 16.05
N GLU A 476 50.48 79.47 15.98
CA GLU A 476 51.75 79.32 15.25
C GLU A 476 51.57 79.57 13.75
N GLU A 477 50.49 79.12 13.12
CA GLU A 477 50.18 79.38 11.71
C GLU A 477 50.02 80.88 11.43
N GLN A 478 49.20 81.58 12.23
CA GLN A 478 49.02 83.04 12.15
C GLN A 478 50.34 83.80 12.33
N LEU A 479 51.19 83.36 13.27
CA LEU A 479 52.50 83.96 13.49
C LEU A 479 53.54 83.48 12.46
N SER A 480 53.34 82.36 11.75
CA SER A 480 54.29 81.85 10.75
C SER A 480 54.39 82.76 9.52
N GLY A 481 53.29 83.40 9.13
CA GLY A 481 53.27 84.43 8.09
C GLY A 481 54.11 85.64 8.49
N HIS A 482 54.07 86.02 9.77
CA HIS A 482 54.88 87.10 10.34
C HIS A 482 56.36 86.68 10.48
N LYS A 483 56.65 85.45 10.97
CA LYS A 483 58.01 84.89 11.07
C LYS A 483 58.72 84.83 9.71
N LYS A 484 58.01 84.50 8.62
CA LYS A 484 58.58 84.47 7.24
C LYS A 484 59.03 85.85 6.74
N LEU A 485 58.41 86.94 7.20
CA LEU A 485 58.79 88.31 6.84
C LEU A 485 60.09 88.78 7.53
N VAL A 486 60.51 88.09 8.60
CA VAL A 486 61.74 88.38 9.37
C VAL A 486 62.79 87.25 9.29
N GLN A 487 62.68 86.34 8.31
CA GLN A 487 63.72 85.35 8.05
C GLN A 487 65.03 86.04 7.62
N GLY A 488 66.05 85.99 8.50
CA GLY A 488 67.38 86.56 8.28
C GLY A 488 67.89 87.47 9.40
N PHE A 489 67.01 87.88 10.33
CA PHE A 489 67.39 88.60 11.55
C PHE A 489 67.76 87.64 12.70
N SER A 490 68.44 88.14 13.73
CA SER A 490 68.73 87.38 14.95
C SER A 490 67.53 87.33 15.89
N ASP A 491 67.45 86.32 16.77
CA ASP A 491 66.31 86.13 17.68
C ASP A 491 66.05 87.36 18.57
N ASP A 492 67.11 88.03 19.04
CA ASP A 492 67.04 89.26 19.84
C ASP A 492 66.42 90.45 19.08
N GLU A 493 66.60 90.52 17.75
CA GLU A 493 66.00 91.55 16.89
C GLU A 493 64.54 91.23 16.53
N ILE A 494 64.17 89.94 16.57
CA ILE A 494 62.85 89.44 16.18
C ILE A 494 61.84 89.51 17.35
N GLU A 495 62.29 89.34 18.59
CA GLU A 495 61.39 89.26 19.77
C GLU A 495 60.46 90.48 19.95
N PRO A 496 60.88 91.75 19.77
CA PRO A 496 59.97 92.91 19.86
C PRO A 496 58.88 92.91 18.77
N PHE A 497 59.21 92.40 17.58
CA PHE A 497 58.27 92.25 16.47
C PHE A 497 57.27 91.13 16.74
N LEU A 498 57.72 89.97 17.23
CA LEU A 498 56.84 88.88 17.65
C LEU A 498 55.90 89.27 18.78
N LYS A 499 56.38 90.04 19.76
CA LYS A 499 55.54 90.60 20.83
C LYS A 499 54.44 91.49 20.26
N THR A 500 54.78 92.39 19.32
CA THR A 500 53.82 93.29 18.68
C THR A 500 52.79 92.52 17.83
N ALA A 501 53.23 91.50 17.08
CA ALA A 501 52.34 90.62 16.33
C ALA A 501 51.39 89.83 17.23
N LYS A 502 51.86 89.30 18.37
CA LYS A 502 51.01 88.64 19.37
C LYS A 502 49.97 89.58 19.97
N GLU A 503 50.30 90.82 20.30
CA GLU A 503 49.31 91.80 20.79
C GLU A 503 48.25 92.17 19.74
N LEU A 504 48.61 92.18 18.44
CA LEU A 504 47.62 92.32 17.36
C LEU A 504 46.68 91.10 17.28
N VAL A 505 47.21 89.89 17.48
CA VAL A 505 46.41 88.66 17.56
C VAL A 505 45.49 88.65 18.78
N LYS A 506 45.95 89.12 19.97
CA LYS A 506 45.09 89.30 21.16
C LYS A 506 43.96 90.30 20.92
N THR A 507 44.26 91.45 20.33
CA THR A 507 43.25 92.51 20.12
C THR A 507 42.18 92.11 19.08
N ASN A 508 42.51 91.23 18.13
CA ASN A 508 41.55 90.67 17.18
C ASN A 508 40.81 89.40 17.67
N ALA A 509 41.12 88.90 18.87
CA ALA A 509 40.59 87.63 19.40
C ALA A 509 39.05 87.56 19.37
N ALA A 510 38.36 88.66 19.70
CA ALA A 510 36.89 88.72 19.71
C ALA A 510 36.24 88.43 18.34
N ASN A 511 36.92 88.78 17.24
CA ASN A 511 36.46 88.49 15.88
C ASN A 511 36.90 87.09 15.42
N TYR A 512 38.07 86.63 15.88
CA TYR A 512 38.69 85.39 15.39
C TYR A 512 38.18 84.13 16.09
N ILE A 513 38.02 84.15 17.42
CA ILE A 513 37.60 82.99 18.21
C ILE A 513 36.30 82.33 17.68
N PRO A 514 35.24 83.06 17.27
CA PRO A 514 34.05 82.45 16.67
C PRO A 514 34.33 81.69 15.37
N LEU A 515 35.30 82.14 14.57
CA LEU A 515 35.71 81.46 13.34
C LEU A 515 36.52 80.18 13.66
N LEU A 516 37.40 80.25 14.66
CA LEU A 516 38.19 79.11 15.15
C LEU A 516 37.28 78.04 15.78
N TYR A 517 36.32 78.44 16.60
CA TYR A 517 35.30 77.53 17.14
C TYR A 517 34.54 76.80 16.03
N ARG A 518 34.15 77.51 14.96
CA ARG A 518 33.51 76.90 13.78
C ARG A 518 34.44 75.97 12.99
N LYS A 519 35.75 76.26 12.92
CA LYS A 519 36.79 75.37 12.33
C LYS A 519 36.87 74.07 13.14
N ILE A 520 37.04 74.19 14.45
CA ILE A 520 37.18 73.09 15.42
C ILE A 520 35.95 72.18 15.49
N THR A 521 34.73 72.75 15.47
CA THR A 521 33.46 72.00 15.58
C THR A 521 32.91 71.50 14.24
N SER A 522 33.60 71.75 13.13
CA SER A 522 33.20 71.27 11.80
C SER A 522 33.35 69.75 11.66
N SER A 523 32.50 69.11 10.87
CA SER A 523 32.61 67.67 10.55
C SER A 523 33.87 67.31 9.73
N THR A 524 34.63 68.32 9.31
CA THR A 524 35.92 68.21 8.60
C THR A 524 37.12 68.53 9.50
N SER A 525 36.89 68.75 10.80
CA SER A 525 37.93 69.08 11.78
C SER A 525 38.89 67.92 12.04
N THR A 526 40.11 68.25 12.46
CA THR A 526 41.07 67.27 13.01
C THR A 526 40.76 66.91 14.46
N CYS A 527 39.99 67.72 15.19
CA CYS A 527 39.42 67.37 16.50
C CYS A 527 38.30 66.32 16.34
N LYS A 528 38.64 65.03 16.43
CA LYS A 528 37.68 63.94 16.23
C LYS A 528 36.77 63.80 17.44
N THR A 529 37.32 63.90 18.65
CA THR A 529 36.56 63.81 19.89
C THR A 529 35.61 64.99 20.01
N VAL A 530 36.07 66.21 19.72
CA VAL A 530 35.16 67.38 19.68
C VAL A 530 34.09 67.19 18.61
N ALA A 531 34.43 66.80 17.38
CA ALA A 531 33.44 66.63 16.32
C ALA A 531 32.37 65.56 16.62
N GLN A 532 32.72 64.53 17.42
CA GLN A 532 31.82 63.46 17.84
C GLN A 532 30.90 63.84 19.00
N TYR A 533 31.39 64.62 19.98
CA TYR A 533 30.69 64.85 21.25
C TYR A 533 30.21 66.29 21.49
N LYS A 534 30.60 67.26 20.64
CA LYS A 534 30.27 68.70 20.76
C LYS A 534 28.80 69.01 21.06
N ASP A 535 27.86 68.22 20.55
CA ASP A 535 26.42 68.50 20.68
C ASP A 535 25.93 68.31 22.13
N PHE A 536 26.72 67.64 22.98
CA PHE A 536 26.53 67.48 24.42
C PHE A 536 27.48 68.35 25.26
N SER A 537 28.31 69.18 24.63
CA SER A 537 29.39 69.93 25.30
C SER A 537 29.64 71.32 24.71
N LEU A 538 28.64 71.92 24.06
CA LEU A 538 28.78 73.18 23.31
C LEU A 538 29.43 74.32 24.13
N ALA A 539 28.92 74.59 25.34
CA ALA A 539 29.46 75.65 26.21
C ALA A 539 30.88 75.34 26.69
N TYR A 540 31.14 74.08 27.06
CA TYR A 540 32.47 73.60 27.46
C TYR A 540 33.48 73.78 26.32
N VAL A 541 33.15 73.34 25.10
CA VAL A 541 34.02 73.50 23.92
C VAL A 541 34.22 74.98 23.57
N GLU A 542 33.18 75.82 23.63
CA GLU A 542 33.30 77.26 23.33
C GLU A 542 34.25 77.96 24.32
N ASN A 543 34.16 77.64 25.61
CA ASN A 543 35.02 78.23 26.63
C ASN A 543 36.42 77.60 26.68
N CYS A 544 36.55 76.30 26.34
CA CYS A 544 37.86 75.68 26.03
C CYS A 544 38.58 76.45 24.93
N VAL A 545 37.90 76.75 23.80
CA VAL A 545 38.52 77.47 22.67
C VAL A 545 38.95 78.88 23.09
N LYS A 546 38.13 79.62 23.84
CA LYS A 546 38.50 80.96 24.36
C LYS A 546 39.76 80.90 25.23
N ILE A 547 39.77 80.03 26.24
CA ILE A 547 40.86 79.97 27.21
C ILE A 547 42.14 79.41 26.58
N CYS A 548 42.04 78.36 25.75
CA CYS A 548 43.18 77.81 25.03
C CYS A 548 43.78 78.80 24.02
N TYR A 549 42.94 79.58 23.32
CA TYR A 549 43.41 80.65 22.44
C TYR A 549 44.21 81.70 23.22
N PHE A 550 43.66 82.25 24.30
CA PHE A 550 44.37 83.25 25.10
C PHE A 550 45.62 82.69 25.79
N ALA A 551 45.62 81.41 26.21
CA ALA A 551 46.79 80.71 26.73
C ALA A 551 47.91 80.59 25.67
N ALA A 552 47.56 80.20 24.44
CA ALA A 552 48.49 80.06 23.32
C ALA A 552 49.10 81.40 22.86
N VAL A 553 48.33 82.49 22.87
CA VAL A 553 48.79 83.82 22.44
C VAL A 553 49.68 84.51 23.49
N GLN A 554 49.77 84.02 24.73
CA GLN A 554 50.69 84.62 25.71
C GLN A 554 52.15 84.60 25.24
N ASN A 555 52.98 85.46 25.84
CA ASN A 555 54.40 85.51 25.57
C ASN A 555 55.23 85.47 26.86
N PRO A 556 55.90 84.34 27.17
CA PRO A 556 55.78 83.03 26.51
C PRO A 556 54.36 82.41 26.63
N PRO A 557 53.98 81.43 25.78
CA PRO A 557 52.70 80.74 25.87
C PRO A 557 52.53 80.02 27.22
N MET A 558 51.30 80.04 27.73
CA MET A 558 50.91 79.27 28.92
C MET A 558 50.84 77.79 28.58
N VAL A 559 51.15 76.93 29.56
CA VAL A 559 51.25 75.47 29.34
C VAL A 559 50.15 74.74 30.10
N ILE A 560 49.28 74.06 29.38
CA ILE A 560 48.36 73.07 29.94
C ILE A 560 49.06 71.71 29.92
N ASP A 561 49.21 71.10 31.09
CA ASP A 561 49.92 69.84 31.30
C ASP A 561 48.96 68.70 31.59
N PHE A 562 48.83 67.82 30.59
CA PHE A 562 47.96 66.64 30.58
C PHE A 562 48.64 65.38 31.12
N GLU A 563 49.94 65.41 31.45
CA GLU A 563 50.75 64.22 31.69
C GLU A 563 51.42 64.29 33.09
N PRO A 564 50.67 63.95 34.16
CA PRO A 564 51.16 64.02 35.54
C PRO A 564 52.34 63.09 35.79
N VAL A 565 53.17 63.46 36.76
CA VAL A 565 54.10 62.52 37.40
C VAL A 565 53.28 61.41 38.08
N GLN A 566 53.75 60.16 38.00
CA GLN A 566 53.04 58.99 38.55
C GLN A 566 52.79 59.09 40.07
N ILE A 567 53.63 59.81 40.81
CA ILE A 567 53.48 60.03 42.25
C ILE A 567 52.55 61.22 42.46
N PHE A 568 51.53 61.05 43.30
CA PHE A 568 50.56 62.09 43.59
C PHE A 568 51.17 63.23 44.44
N ASP A 569 51.15 64.45 43.90
CA ASP A 569 51.60 65.67 44.56
C ASP A 569 50.44 66.64 44.87
N LYS A 570 50.28 66.99 46.16
CA LYS A 570 49.27 67.93 46.67
C LYS A 570 49.59 69.40 46.35
N GLN A 571 50.81 69.73 45.93
CA GLN A 571 51.12 71.09 45.46
C GLN A 571 50.51 71.32 44.08
N SER A 572 50.65 70.35 43.16
CA SER A 572 50.22 70.47 41.77
C SER A 572 48.78 70.02 41.51
N TYR A 573 48.27 69.04 42.28
CA TYR A 573 46.97 68.41 42.04
C TYR A 573 46.05 68.40 43.26
N ARG A 574 44.75 68.26 42.97
CA ARG A 574 43.68 67.91 43.93
C ARG A 574 43.22 66.47 43.69
N GLU A 575 42.73 65.82 44.75
CA GLU A 575 42.13 64.48 44.71
C GLU A 575 40.70 64.58 44.12
N TYR A 576 40.30 63.67 43.24
CA TYR A 576 38.96 63.67 42.61
C TYR A 576 37.88 63.08 43.54
N THR A 577 37.87 61.77 43.78
CA THR A 577 36.88 61.10 44.66
C THR A 577 37.48 60.28 45.80
N ARG A 578 38.74 59.85 45.68
CA ARG A 578 39.44 59.02 46.68
C ARG A 578 40.87 59.55 46.89
N SER A 579 41.44 59.34 48.07
CA SER A 579 42.86 59.60 48.34
C SER A 579 43.74 58.42 47.90
N GLY A 580 45.05 58.64 47.79
CA GLY A 580 46.03 57.61 47.44
C GLY A 580 47.42 58.19 47.20
N THR A 581 48.38 57.36 46.78
CA THR A 581 49.79 57.74 46.59
C THR A 581 50.24 57.82 45.13
N ILE A 582 49.55 57.11 44.23
CA ILE A 582 49.89 57.01 42.81
C ILE A 582 48.73 57.53 41.97
N VAL A 583 49.00 58.30 40.93
CA VAL A 583 47.97 58.78 39.99
C VAL A 583 47.45 57.61 39.14
N GLU A 584 46.13 57.40 39.17
CA GLU A 584 45.43 56.40 38.37
C GLU A 584 45.02 56.96 37.00
N TYR A 585 44.38 58.15 36.99
CA TYR A 585 44.05 58.91 35.78
C TYR A 585 43.92 60.42 36.07
N VAL A 586 44.00 61.23 35.02
CA VAL A 586 43.76 62.68 35.05
C VAL A 586 42.29 62.97 34.84
N VAL A 587 41.77 63.92 35.60
CA VAL A 587 40.42 64.48 35.42
C VAL A 587 40.49 65.90 34.88
N TRP A 588 41.42 66.70 35.40
CA TRP A 588 41.71 68.06 34.95
C TRP A 588 43.23 68.31 34.90
N PRO A 589 43.77 68.89 33.83
CA PRO A 589 45.20 69.13 33.69
C PRO A 589 45.67 70.35 34.50
N VAL A 590 46.99 70.48 34.72
CA VAL A 590 47.59 71.62 35.43
C VAL A 590 47.81 72.77 34.45
N LEU A 591 47.55 74.01 34.86
CA LEU A 591 47.87 75.19 34.07
C LEU A 591 49.07 75.94 34.66
N TYR A 592 50.15 76.05 33.89
CA TYR A 592 51.34 76.81 34.23
C TYR A 592 51.42 78.13 33.45
N LEU A 593 51.99 79.16 34.06
CA LEU A 593 52.26 80.46 33.43
C LEU A 593 53.10 80.34 32.15
N HIS A 594 54.05 79.41 32.16
CA HIS A 594 54.86 79.00 31.02
C HIS A 594 55.51 77.65 31.33
N LYS A 595 56.25 77.07 30.37
CA LYS A 595 57.01 75.83 30.60
C LYS A 595 57.98 76.01 31.77
N GLY A 596 57.84 75.19 32.82
CA GLY A 596 58.62 75.29 34.06
C GLY A 596 58.34 76.53 34.93
N GLY A 597 57.25 77.27 34.65
CA GLY A 597 56.84 78.44 35.42
C GLY A 597 55.95 78.09 36.63
N PRO A 598 55.47 79.10 37.36
CA PRO A 598 54.54 78.89 38.47
C PRO A 598 53.18 78.34 37.99
N ILE A 599 52.54 77.55 38.85
CA ILE A 599 51.17 77.04 38.65
C ILE A 599 50.19 78.20 38.81
N LEU A 600 49.29 78.34 37.83
CA LEU A 600 48.17 79.28 37.83
C LEU A 600 46.85 78.60 38.23
N SER A 601 46.67 77.33 37.87
CA SER A 601 45.57 76.50 38.35
C SER A 601 46.02 75.06 38.57
N LYS A 602 45.57 74.46 39.69
CA LYS A 602 45.87 73.07 40.05
C LYS A 602 45.02 72.11 39.22
N GLY A 603 45.65 71.03 38.78
CA GLY A 603 44.96 69.91 38.16
C GLY A 603 44.12 69.12 39.16
N VAL A 604 43.35 68.17 38.64
CA VAL A 604 42.56 67.20 39.39
C VAL A 604 42.89 65.81 38.85
N VAL A 605 43.22 64.88 39.73
CA VAL A 605 43.53 63.49 39.39
C VAL A 605 42.73 62.56 40.29
N GLN A 606 42.52 61.33 39.84
CA GLN A 606 42.13 60.25 40.72
C GLN A 606 43.39 59.49 41.15
N PRO A 607 43.80 59.56 42.44
CA PRO A 607 44.82 58.69 42.99
C PRO A 607 44.28 57.28 43.27
N LYS A 608 45.20 56.34 43.43
CA LYS A 608 44.98 55.02 44.03
C LYS A 608 46.10 54.66 45.00
N ASP A 609 45.84 53.69 45.87
CA ASP A 609 46.87 53.11 46.74
C ASP A 609 47.73 52.13 45.95
N GLU A 610 49.03 52.10 46.24
CA GLU A 610 50.01 51.21 45.58
C GLU A 610 49.64 49.72 45.69
N ASN A 611 48.89 49.34 46.73
CA ASN A 611 48.43 47.97 46.98
C ASN A 611 47.07 47.62 46.34
N SER A 612 46.40 48.53 45.62
CA SER A 612 45.03 48.31 45.12
C SER A 612 44.94 47.60 43.76
N SER A 613 45.96 46.83 43.38
CA SER A 613 46.01 46.10 42.10
C SER A 613 45.63 44.62 42.27
N ASN A 614 44.33 44.33 42.24
CA ASN A 614 43.74 42.98 42.08
C ASN A 614 42.33 43.09 41.52
#